data_AF-A0A9W6VDJ9-F1
#
_entry.id   AF-A0A9W6VDJ9-F1
#
_cell.length_a   1.000
_cell.length_b   1.000
_cell.length_c   1.000
_cell.angle_alpha   90.00
_cell.angle_beta   90.00
_cell.angle_gamma   90.00
#
_symmetry.space_group_name_H-M   'P 1'
#
loop_
_entity.id
_entity.type
_entity.pdbx_description
1 polymer ?
#
loop_
_entity_poly.entity_id
_entity_poly.type
_entity_poly.pdbx_seq_one_letter_code
_entity_poly.pdbx_strand_id
1 'polypeptide(L)'
;MATPITAPRAGATPLPHPAAAQASPRLSAAALPVRERTVRQARTPVRPGSRLREAVQRVQADPANPGAVADLMAGLAWTAAAGETCLLTRPVADVRHAIAAIAAADTASARAALDHAVAGLLDAPALPLPRPATAFERRSI
;
A
#
# COMPACT_ATOMS: atom_id res chain seq x y z
N MET A 1 -8.90 0.81 62.45
CA MET A 1 -10.00 1.79 62.55
C MET A 1 -10.83 1.67 61.29
N ALA A 2 -11.99 1.02 61.42
CA ALA A 2 -13.02 0.95 60.41
C ALA A 2 -14.16 1.85 60.88
N THR A 3 -14.81 2.58 59.97
CA THR A 3 -16.29 2.60 59.91
C THR A 3 -16.79 3.17 58.57
N PRO A 4 -17.90 2.63 58.06
CA PRO A 4 -18.56 2.97 56.80
C PRO A 4 -19.59 4.10 57.01
N ILE A 5 -20.41 4.43 55.99
CA ILE A 5 -21.83 4.86 56.07
C ILE A 5 -22.25 5.34 54.67
N THR A 6 -23.04 4.58 53.89
CA THR A 6 -24.50 4.37 53.96
C THR A 6 -25.29 5.47 53.25
N ALA A 7 -25.84 5.13 52.07
CA ALA A 7 -27.01 5.76 51.46
C ALA A 7 -28.28 5.38 52.25
N PRO A 8 -29.39 6.16 52.21
CA PRO A 8 -30.52 5.72 51.37
C PRO A 8 -31.53 6.80 50.89
N ARG A 9 -32.04 6.58 49.66
CA ARG A 9 -33.46 6.37 49.27
C ARG A 9 -34.57 7.38 49.66
N ALA A 10 -35.36 7.82 48.66
CA ALA A 10 -36.85 7.81 48.58
C ALA A 10 -37.31 8.73 47.41
N GLY A 11 -38.41 8.54 46.67
CA GLY A 11 -39.57 7.63 46.78
C GLY A 11 -40.09 7.21 45.38
N ALA A 12 -40.75 6.06 45.22
CA ALA A 12 -42.13 5.70 45.62
C ALA A 12 -43.20 6.25 44.62
N THR A 13 -43.60 5.51 43.57
CA THR A 13 -44.77 4.57 43.39
C THR A 13 -46.09 5.26 42.94
N PRO A 14 -47.18 4.58 42.45
CA PRO A 14 -47.36 3.31 41.67
C PRO A 14 -48.51 3.34 40.60
N LEU A 15 -48.85 2.16 40.01
CA LEU A 15 -50.12 1.67 39.39
C LEU A 15 -50.26 1.62 37.83
N PRO A 16 -51.23 0.89 37.21
CA PRO A 16 -51.27 -0.57 36.96
C PRO A 16 -51.52 -0.96 35.45
N HIS A 17 -51.38 -2.25 35.09
CA HIS A 17 -51.78 -2.89 33.78
C HIS A 17 -53.31 -2.75 33.48
N PRO A 18 -53.91 -3.05 32.28
CA PRO A 18 -53.48 -3.94 31.16
C PRO A 18 -53.89 -3.48 29.72
N ALA A 19 -53.82 -4.41 28.75
CA ALA A 19 -54.61 -4.54 27.50
C ALA A 19 -53.92 -4.24 26.14
N ALA A 20 -53.60 -5.36 25.47
CA ALA A 20 -53.94 -5.71 24.09
C ALA A 20 -53.89 -4.63 22.99
N ALA A 21 -53.05 -4.88 21.98
CA ALA A 21 -53.53 -5.18 20.63
C ALA A 21 -52.37 -5.54 19.69
N GLN A 22 -52.62 -6.56 18.90
CA GLN A 22 -51.76 -7.11 17.87
C GLN A 22 -51.55 -6.10 16.75
N ALA A 23 -50.35 -6.07 16.18
CA ALA A 23 -50.14 -5.94 14.74
C ALA A 23 -48.68 -6.29 14.40
N SER A 24 -48.43 -7.50 13.91
CA SER A 24 -47.35 -7.70 12.94
C SER A 24 -47.97 -7.58 11.56
N PRO A 25 -47.42 -6.73 10.68
CA PRO A 25 -46.89 -7.34 9.46
C PRO A 25 -45.63 -6.67 8.91
N ARG A 26 -44.73 -7.56 8.47
CA ARG A 26 -43.94 -7.51 7.22
C ARG A 26 -42.67 -6.66 7.17
N LEU A 27 -41.59 -7.43 6.94
CA LEU A 27 -40.55 -7.20 5.93
C LEU A 27 -39.82 -5.85 6.02
N SER A 28 -38.92 -5.70 6.99
CA SER A 28 -37.67 -5.01 6.70
C SER A 28 -36.68 -6.05 6.17
N ALA A 29 -36.72 -6.27 4.86
CA ALA A 29 -35.54 -6.76 4.17
C ALA A 29 -34.45 -5.72 4.44
N ALA A 30 -33.57 -6.03 5.39
CA ALA A 30 -32.35 -5.27 5.62
C ALA A 30 -31.70 -5.09 4.25
N ALA A 31 -31.65 -3.84 3.79
CA ALA A 31 -30.92 -3.48 2.59
C ALA A 31 -29.49 -3.98 2.78
N LEU A 32 -29.16 -5.09 2.12
CA LEU A 32 -27.80 -5.57 2.02
C LEU A 32 -27.01 -4.39 1.45
N PRO A 33 -25.90 -3.96 2.07
CA PRO A 33 -25.10 -2.90 1.50
C PRO A 33 -24.71 -3.35 0.09
N VAL A 34 -25.18 -2.60 -0.90
CA VAL A 34 -24.74 -2.74 -2.29
C VAL A 34 -23.23 -2.63 -2.22
N ARG A 35 -22.55 -3.76 -2.35
CA ARG A 35 -21.11 -3.77 -2.61
C ARG A 35 -20.97 -3.10 -3.96
N GLU A 36 -20.74 -1.80 -3.95
CA GLU A 36 -20.29 -1.07 -5.11
C GLU A 36 -19.08 -1.82 -5.64
N ARG A 37 -19.30 -2.55 -6.75
CA ARG A 37 -18.23 -3.00 -7.61
C ARG A 37 -17.65 -1.72 -8.18
N THR A 38 -16.69 -1.16 -7.46
CA THR A 38 -15.73 -0.23 -8.04
C THR A 38 -15.15 -0.96 -9.23
N VAL A 39 -15.52 -0.50 -10.43
CA VAL A 39 -14.89 -0.89 -11.68
C VAL A 39 -13.41 -0.63 -11.46
N ARG A 40 -12.64 -1.71 -11.28
CA ARG A 40 -11.20 -1.62 -11.05
C ARG A 40 -10.65 -0.92 -12.28
N GLN A 41 -10.25 0.35 -12.11
CA GLN A 41 -9.65 1.14 -13.17
C GLN A 41 -8.66 0.27 -13.94
N ALA A 42 -8.77 0.26 -15.27
CA ALA A 42 -7.77 -0.35 -16.13
C ALA A 42 -6.43 0.27 -15.72
N ARG A 43 -5.55 -0.54 -15.10
CA ARG A 43 -4.25 -0.05 -14.65
C ARG A 43 -3.50 0.40 -15.90
N THR A 44 -3.09 1.66 -15.96
CA THR A 44 -2.17 2.15 -16.99
C THR A 44 -0.94 1.23 -17.01
N PRO A 45 -0.34 0.92 -18.18
CA PRO A 45 0.93 0.20 -18.22
C PRO A 45 1.95 0.93 -17.33
N VAL A 46 2.29 0.33 -16.19
CA VAL A 46 3.31 0.88 -15.30
C VAL A 46 4.64 0.36 -15.81
N ARG A 47 5.51 1.27 -16.24
CA ARG A 47 6.90 0.92 -16.58
C ARG A 47 7.60 0.50 -15.29
N PRO A 48 8.09 -0.76 -15.18
CA PRO A 48 8.74 -1.23 -13.96
C PRO A 48 9.86 -0.29 -13.52
N GLY A 49 10.00 -0.09 -12.20
CA GLY A 49 11.09 0.72 -11.65
C GLY A 49 10.96 2.22 -11.90
N SER A 50 9.76 2.74 -12.19
CA SER A 50 9.53 4.18 -12.37
C SER A 50 9.99 5.01 -11.16
N ARG A 51 9.59 4.59 -9.94
CA ARG A 51 10.02 5.23 -8.68
C ARG A 51 11.52 5.12 -8.43
N LEU A 52 12.11 3.97 -8.77
CA LEU A 52 13.56 3.79 -8.66
C LEU A 52 14.30 4.70 -9.64
N ARG A 53 13.80 4.87 -10.87
CA ARG A 53 14.37 5.79 -11.86
C ARG A 53 14.32 7.24 -11.38
N GLU A 54 13.20 7.68 -10.82
CA GLU A 54 13.07 9.03 -10.23
C GLU A 54 14.09 9.25 -9.11
N ALA A 55 14.28 8.28 -8.22
CA ALA A 55 15.29 8.36 -7.16
C ALA A 55 16.72 8.45 -7.74
N VAL A 56 17.05 7.58 -8.69
CA VAL A 56 18.36 7.58 -9.37
C VAL A 56 18.63 8.91 -10.07
N GLN A 57 17.66 9.46 -10.80
CA GLN A 57 17.81 10.74 -11.52
C GLN A 57 18.02 11.92 -10.56
N ARG A 58 17.29 11.96 -9.43
CA ARG A 58 17.50 13.00 -8.40
C ARG A 58 18.91 12.94 -7.82
N VAL A 59 19.38 11.74 -7.51
CA VAL A 59 20.72 11.53 -6.91
C VAL A 59 21.85 11.71 -7.91
N GLN A 60 21.64 11.40 -9.19
CA GLN A 60 22.64 11.61 -10.24
C GLN A 60 22.98 13.09 -10.45
N ALA A 61 22.02 14.00 -10.20
CA ALA A 61 22.25 15.43 -10.25
C ALA A 61 23.18 15.91 -9.13
N ASP A 62 23.03 15.37 -7.92
CA ASP A 62 23.83 15.70 -6.74
C ASP A 62 24.04 14.46 -5.84
N PRO A 63 25.07 13.63 -6.13
CA PRO A 63 25.33 12.41 -5.37
C PRO A 63 25.95 12.66 -3.98
N ALA A 64 26.44 13.88 -3.73
CA ALA A 64 26.98 14.28 -2.44
C ALA A 64 25.89 14.75 -1.46
N ASN A 65 24.63 14.81 -1.91
CA ASN A 65 23.51 15.20 -1.07
C ASN A 65 23.40 14.25 0.14
N PRO A 66 23.25 14.77 1.38
CA PRO A 66 23.13 13.93 2.58
C PRO A 66 21.91 12.99 2.55
N GLY A 67 20.88 13.30 1.77
CA GLY A 67 19.69 12.47 1.55
C GLY A 67 19.84 11.43 0.44
N ALA A 68 20.94 11.43 -0.33
CA ALA A 68 21.10 10.61 -1.53
C ALA A 68 20.91 9.10 -1.26
N VAL A 69 21.59 8.58 -0.22
CA VAL A 69 21.48 7.17 0.15
C VAL A 69 20.06 6.81 0.58
N ALA A 70 19.41 7.69 1.37
CA ALA A 70 18.05 7.47 1.84
C ALA A 70 17.05 7.45 0.68
N ASP A 71 17.20 8.35 -0.29
CA ASP A 71 16.38 8.42 -1.50
C ASP A 71 16.52 7.15 -2.36
N LEU A 72 17.74 6.67 -2.59
CA LEU A 72 17.98 5.42 -3.32
C LEU A 72 17.39 4.22 -2.59
N MET A 73 17.56 4.14 -1.28
CA MET A 73 16.99 3.07 -0.45
C MET A 73 15.45 3.09 -0.46
N ALA A 74 14.84 4.27 -0.43
CA ALA A 74 13.39 4.40 -0.56
C ALA A 74 12.89 3.92 -1.93
N GLY A 75 13.62 4.26 -3.00
CA GLY A 75 13.33 3.74 -4.35
C GLY A 75 13.41 2.21 -4.41
N LEU A 76 14.46 1.62 -3.85
CA LEU A 76 14.63 0.16 -3.79
C LEU A 76 13.53 -0.52 -2.98
N ALA A 77 13.15 0.05 -1.83
CA ALA A 77 12.07 -0.47 -0.99
C ALA A 77 10.74 -0.46 -1.73
N TRP A 78 10.45 0.61 -2.49
CA TRP A 78 9.23 0.68 -3.29
C TRP A 78 9.21 -0.37 -4.41
N THR A 79 10.32 -0.52 -5.14
CA THR A 79 10.48 -1.54 -6.19
C THR A 79 10.33 -2.96 -5.62
N ALA A 80 10.84 -3.21 -4.41
CA ALA A 80 10.64 -4.48 -3.72
C ALA A 80 9.17 -4.70 -3.33
N ALA A 81 8.50 -3.68 -2.78
CA ALA A 81 7.08 -3.74 -2.42
C ALA A 81 6.17 -3.94 -3.64
N ALA A 82 6.56 -3.42 -4.81
CA ALA A 82 5.88 -3.65 -6.08
C ALA A 82 6.15 -5.04 -6.68
N GLY A 83 7.08 -5.83 -6.11
CA GLY A 83 7.47 -7.14 -6.63
C GLY A 83 8.27 -7.07 -7.94
N GLU A 84 8.88 -5.93 -8.24
CA GLU A 84 9.54 -5.66 -9.53
C GLU A 84 11.04 -6.03 -9.52
N THR A 85 11.61 -6.38 -8.37
CA THR A 85 13.05 -6.65 -8.21
C THR A 85 13.56 -7.81 -9.06
N CYS A 86 12.72 -8.81 -9.33
CA CYS A 86 13.06 -9.94 -10.19
C CYS A 86 13.21 -9.55 -11.68
N LEU A 87 12.59 -8.45 -12.10
CA LEU A 87 12.68 -7.94 -13.47
C LEU A 87 13.81 -6.92 -13.63
N LEU A 88 14.24 -6.33 -12.51
CA LEU A 88 15.21 -5.23 -12.46
C LEU A 88 16.50 -5.66 -11.77
N THR A 89 16.87 -6.95 -11.84
CA THR A 89 17.98 -7.50 -11.04
C THR A 89 19.30 -6.77 -11.25
N ARG A 90 19.66 -6.47 -12.50
CA ARG A 90 20.89 -5.76 -12.84
C ARG A 90 20.84 -4.28 -12.41
N PRO A 91 19.81 -3.49 -12.79
CA PRO A 91 19.65 -2.13 -12.25
C PRO A 91 19.65 -2.04 -10.72
N VAL A 92 19.02 -2.99 -10.03
CA VAL A 92 19.01 -3.05 -8.56
C VAL A 92 20.42 -3.28 -8.01
N ALA A 93 21.22 -4.13 -8.66
CA ALA A 93 22.62 -4.33 -8.28
C ALA A 93 23.46 -3.06 -8.50
N ASP A 94 23.28 -2.39 -9.62
CA ASP A 94 23.98 -1.13 -9.93
C ASP A 94 23.63 -0.03 -8.91
N VAL A 95 22.36 0.09 -8.50
CA VAL A 95 21.95 1.04 -7.44
C VAL A 95 22.57 0.68 -6.09
N ARG A 96 22.65 -0.62 -5.74
CA ARG A 96 23.32 -1.06 -4.51
C ARG A 96 24.81 -0.73 -4.54
N HIS A 97 25.46 -0.86 -5.70
CA HIS A 97 26.84 -0.46 -5.88
C HIS A 97 27.01 1.06 -5.75
N ALA A 98 26.11 1.85 -6.34
CA ALA A 98 26.09 3.30 -6.18
C ALA A 98 25.96 3.73 -4.70
N ILE A 99 25.07 3.10 -3.94
CA ILE A 99 24.92 3.35 -2.49
C ILE A 99 26.24 3.10 -1.75
N ALA A 100 26.91 1.98 -2.04
CA ALA A 100 28.19 1.65 -1.42
C ALA A 100 29.29 2.68 -1.77
N ALA A 101 29.33 3.14 -3.02
CA ALA A 101 30.27 4.15 -3.48
C ALA A 101 30.01 5.53 -2.84
N ILE A 102 28.74 5.96 -2.72
CA ILE A 102 28.37 7.19 -2.01
C ILE A 102 28.80 7.11 -0.54
N ALA A 103 28.55 5.98 0.13
CA ALA A 103 28.96 5.77 1.51
C ALA A 103 30.49 5.81 1.70
N ALA A 104 31.25 5.43 0.67
CA ALA A 104 32.71 5.52 0.62
C ALA A 104 33.24 6.88 0.14
N ALA A 105 32.35 7.86 -0.11
CA ALA A 105 32.68 9.15 -0.73
C ALA A 105 33.36 9.03 -2.12
N ASP A 106 33.17 7.92 -2.81
CA ASP A 106 33.64 7.69 -4.18
C ASP A 106 32.57 8.15 -5.18
N THR A 107 32.57 9.46 -5.45
CA THR A 107 31.62 10.09 -6.37
C THR A 107 31.75 9.59 -7.81
N ALA A 108 32.96 9.21 -8.24
CA ALA A 108 33.18 8.76 -9.61
C ALA A 108 32.52 7.39 -9.85
N SER A 109 32.78 6.42 -8.97
CA SER A 109 32.16 5.11 -9.03
C SER A 109 30.65 5.19 -8.81
N ALA A 110 30.19 6.06 -7.91
CA ALA A 110 28.77 6.29 -7.69
C ALA A 110 28.08 6.75 -8.98
N ARG A 111 28.66 7.72 -9.69
CA ARG A 111 28.08 8.27 -10.91
C ARG A 111 28.04 7.24 -12.05
N ALA A 112 29.14 6.49 -12.24
CA ALA A 112 29.18 5.42 -13.23
C ALA A 112 28.10 4.34 -12.94
N ALA A 113 27.94 3.95 -11.68
CA ALA A 113 26.92 2.99 -11.26
C ALA A 113 25.49 3.52 -11.50
N LEU A 114 25.24 4.80 -11.21
CA LEU A 114 23.94 5.44 -11.49
C LEU A 114 23.66 5.52 -13.00
N ASP A 115 24.66 5.82 -13.83
CA ASP A 115 24.54 5.83 -15.29
C ASP A 115 24.13 4.44 -15.83
N HIS A 116 24.80 3.38 -15.35
CA HIS A 116 24.45 2.01 -15.68
C HIS A 116 23.03 1.64 -15.22
N ALA A 117 22.65 2.05 -14.01
CA ALA A 117 21.30 1.83 -13.49
C ALA A 117 20.23 2.53 -14.34
N VAL A 118 20.46 3.78 -14.77
CA VAL A 118 19.53 4.51 -15.65
C VAL A 118 19.35 3.78 -16.98
N ALA A 119 20.45 3.38 -17.62
CA ALA A 119 20.41 2.66 -18.88
C ALA A 119 19.59 1.36 -18.74
N GLY A 120 19.91 0.53 -17.75
CA GLY A 120 19.18 -0.73 -17.52
C GLY A 120 17.71 -0.53 -17.15
N LEU A 121 17.35 0.56 -16.44
CA LEU A 121 15.96 0.89 -16.17
C LEU A 121 15.20 1.32 -17.42
N LEU A 122 15.85 1.97 -18.39
CA LEU A 122 15.21 2.32 -19.66
C LEU A 122 15.00 1.08 -20.54
N ASP A 123 15.90 0.13 -20.49
CA ASP A 123 15.79 -1.11 -21.27
C ASP A 123 14.78 -2.12 -20.69
N ALA A 124 14.32 -1.91 -19.45
CA ALA A 124 13.37 -2.80 -18.80
C ALA A 124 12.05 -2.88 -19.61
N PRO A 125 11.62 -4.09 -20.03
CA PRO A 125 10.42 -4.27 -20.84
C PRO A 125 9.18 -3.85 -20.05
N ALA A 126 8.27 -3.15 -20.73
CA ALA A 126 6.95 -2.87 -20.16
C ALA A 126 6.20 -4.20 -19.98
N LEU A 127 5.72 -4.46 -18.77
CA LEU A 127 4.95 -5.67 -18.52
C LEU A 127 3.57 -5.55 -19.18
N PRO A 128 3.08 -6.61 -19.86
CA PRO A 128 1.69 -6.65 -20.27
C PRO A 128 0.81 -6.59 -19.01
N LEU A 129 -0.23 -5.76 -19.07
CA LEU A 129 -1.18 -5.64 -17.99
C LEU A 129 -1.79 -7.02 -17.69
N PRO A 130 -1.88 -7.45 -16.42
CA PRO A 130 -2.62 -8.65 -16.10
C PRO A 130 -4.06 -8.45 -16.59
N ARG A 131 -4.50 -9.30 -17.52
CA ARG A 131 -5.92 -9.31 -17.90
C ARG A 131 -6.73 -9.50 -16.62
N PRO A 132 -7.82 -8.75 -16.42
CA PRO A 132 -8.74 -9.08 -15.34
C PRO A 132 -9.12 -10.56 -15.52
N ALA A 133 -9.07 -11.32 -14.44
CA ALA A 133 -9.56 -12.70 -14.42
C ALA A 133 -11.06 -12.66 -14.67
N THR A 134 -11.46 -12.55 -15.93
CA THR A 134 -12.84 -12.71 -16.35
C THR A 134 -13.16 -14.18 -16.24
N ALA A 135 -14.14 -14.47 -15.38
CA ALA A 135 -14.80 -15.75 -15.21
C ALA A 135 -13.94 -16.87 -14.59
N PHE A 136 -14.08 -16.99 -13.27
CA PHE A 136 -14.27 -18.31 -12.67
C PHE A 136 -15.54 -18.90 -13.31
N GLU A 137 -15.42 -19.49 -14.50
CA GLU A 137 -16.49 -20.35 -15.02
C GLU A 137 -16.60 -21.50 -14.03
N ARG A 138 -17.60 -21.41 -13.15
CA ARG A 138 -18.09 -22.58 -12.41
C ARG A 138 -18.54 -23.58 -13.46
N ARG A 139 -17.64 -24.46 -13.88
CA ARG A 139 -18.03 -25.75 -14.41
C ARG A 139 -18.62 -26.52 -13.23
N SER A 140 -19.93 -26.38 -13.07
CA SER A 140 -20.72 -27.31 -12.29
C SER A 140 -20.50 -28.71 -12.88
N ILE A 141 -20.02 -29.63 -12.05
CA ILE A 141 -20.04 -31.07 -12.30
C ILE A 141 -21.25 -31.61 -11.56
#